data_AF-A0A8B6HEH8-F1
#
_entry.id   AF-A0A8B6HEH8-F1
#
_cell.length_a   1.000
_cell.length_b   1.000
_cell.length_c   1.000
_cell.angle_alpha   90.00
_cell.angle_beta   90.00
_cell.angle_gamma   90.00
#
_symmetry.space_group_name_H-M   'P 1'
#
loop_
_entity.id
_entity.type
_entity.pdbx_description
1 polymer ?
#
loop_
_entity_poly.entity_id
_entity_poly.type
_entity_poly.pdbx_seq_one_letter_code
_entity_poly.pdbx_strand_id
1 'polypeptide(L)'
;MAQSVVETCEICNQALGIDFCEECEQTFCNHCKLMHLRMKISRNHTFKNVDHEEVKLNLCDQHNLGYILYCEKCNSLACKTCIIENHKGHELEDINIAKISELQVEVSEKLESYSKEIHEGSRNSPLLMKDQMKNHEKACKKAIEEINCRSNAIKSCVDKIVDSYTTQILQKEENQNRKANAYIDAIENLVENLYKIKREYWTILDKRSGVALLKSLQKFQKDNNNLDLEIPVVPSLGQTLAARNRCKCSVFDMTVGLFDDYNFD
;
A
#
# COMPACT_ATOMS: atom_id res chain seq x y z
N MET A 1 -40.88 -24.88 42.21
CA MET A 1 -41.78 -25.85 41.55
C MET A 1 -42.99 -25.08 41.07
N ALA A 2 -42.98 -24.62 39.82
CA ALA A 2 -44.17 -24.14 39.14
C ALA A 2 -44.48 -25.19 38.08
N GLN A 3 -45.52 -25.98 38.30
CA GLN A 3 -46.09 -26.82 37.25
C GLN A 3 -46.70 -25.85 36.23
N SER A 4 -46.01 -25.62 35.12
CA SER A 4 -46.61 -24.97 33.95
C SER A 4 -47.52 -26.00 33.30
N VAL A 5 -48.80 -25.93 33.66
CA VAL A 5 -49.83 -26.77 33.05
C VAL A 5 -49.96 -26.30 31.60
N VAL A 6 -49.58 -27.17 30.67
CA VAL A 6 -49.86 -26.99 29.25
C VAL A 6 -51.39 -26.99 29.09
N GLU A 7 -51.99 -25.83 28.86
CA GLU A 7 -53.44 -25.71 28.73
C GLU A 7 -53.87 -26.27 27.36
N THR A 8 -54.43 -27.47 27.38
CA THR A 8 -55.16 -28.04 26.25
C THR A 8 -56.42 -27.22 26.01
N CYS A 9 -56.84 -27.10 24.75
CA CYS A 9 -58.09 -26.45 24.38
C CYS A 9 -59.26 -27.03 25.18
N GLU A 10 -59.88 -26.18 25.99
CA GLU A 10 -60.95 -26.56 26.92
C GLU A 10 -62.25 -27.00 26.22
N ILE A 11 -62.35 -26.76 24.91
CA ILE A 11 -63.53 -27.12 24.11
C ILE A 11 -63.43 -28.54 23.57
N CYS A 12 -62.24 -28.97 23.12
CA CYS A 12 -62.07 -30.28 22.48
C CYS A 12 -61.20 -31.25 23.30
N ASN A 13 -60.44 -30.75 24.27
CA ASN A 13 -59.47 -31.48 25.09
C ASN A 13 -58.48 -32.35 24.30
N GLN A 14 -58.31 -32.08 23.01
CA GLN A 14 -57.51 -32.89 22.08
C GLN A 14 -56.35 -32.11 21.45
N ALA A 15 -56.45 -30.78 21.38
CA ALA A 15 -55.46 -29.90 20.78
C ALA A 15 -55.02 -28.83 21.79
N LEU A 16 -53.87 -28.18 21.55
CA LEU A 16 -53.36 -27.12 22.42
C LEU A 16 -54.24 -25.86 22.34
N GLY A 17 -54.47 -25.23 23.49
CA GLY A 17 -55.17 -23.95 23.60
C GLY A 17 -54.21 -22.79 23.33
N ILE A 18 -54.10 -22.36 22.07
CA ILE A 18 -53.14 -21.32 21.65
C ILE A 18 -53.72 -19.90 21.68
N ASP A 19 -55.04 -19.80 21.77
CA ASP A 19 -55.77 -18.54 21.77
C ASP A 19 -56.74 -18.51 22.95
N PHE A 20 -56.70 -17.45 23.74
CA PHE A 20 -57.57 -17.23 24.89
C PHE A 20 -58.67 -16.23 24.54
N CYS A 21 -59.93 -16.61 24.72
CA CYS A 21 -61.07 -15.72 24.53
C CYS A 21 -61.27 -14.88 25.79
N GLU A 22 -61.20 -13.56 25.68
CA GLU A 22 -61.28 -12.67 26.86
C GLU A 22 -62.69 -12.66 27.48
N GLU A 23 -63.73 -12.81 26.67
CA GLU A 23 -65.11 -12.76 27.13
C GLU A 23 -65.64 -14.10 27.65
N CYS A 24 -65.04 -15.21 27.22
CA CYS A 24 -65.41 -16.55 27.70
C CYS A 24 -64.46 -17.08 28.76
N GLU A 25 -63.30 -16.43 28.94
CA GLU A 25 -62.23 -16.84 29.85
C GLU A 25 -61.78 -18.29 29.64
N GLN A 26 -61.68 -18.71 28.38
CA GLN A 26 -61.38 -20.09 27.98
C GLN A 26 -60.29 -20.16 26.91
N THR A 27 -59.52 -21.23 26.91
CA THR A 27 -58.49 -21.51 25.90
C THR A 27 -59.01 -22.35 24.72
N PHE A 28 -58.64 -21.94 23.51
CA PHE A 28 -59.10 -22.51 22.25
C PHE A 28 -57.92 -22.91 21.37
N CYS A 29 -58.04 -24.06 20.69
CA CYS A 29 -57.22 -24.34 19.53
C CYS A 29 -57.72 -23.53 18.34
N ASN A 30 -56.90 -23.36 17.29
CA ASN A 30 -57.28 -22.65 16.06
C ASN A 30 -58.64 -23.10 15.50
N HIS A 31 -58.92 -24.40 15.51
CA HIS A 31 -60.18 -24.94 14.99
C HIS A 31 -61.38 -24.51 15.85
N CYS A 32 -61.28 -24.69 17.16
CA CYS A 32 -62.34 -24.33 18.10
C CYS A 32 -62.57 -22.81 18.12
N LYS A 33 -61.53 -21.97 18.01
CA LYS A 33 -61.65 -20.51 17.86
C LYS A 33 -62.46 -20.12 16.62
N LEU A 34 -62.17 -20.72 15.47
CA LEU A 34 -62.91 -20.42 14.23
C LEU A 34 -64.38 -20.83 14.30
N MET A 35 -64.69 -21.91 15.02
CA MET A 35 -66.07 -22.31 15.29
C MET A 35 -66.74 -21.36 16.28
N HIS A 36 -66.02 -20.95 17.32
CA HIS A 36 -66.48 -19.99 18.32
C HIS A 36 -66.89 -18.66 17.70
N LEU A 37 -66.05 -18.08 16.85
CA LEU A 37 -66.32 -16.82 16.15
C LEU A 37 -67.43 -16.91 15.09
N ARG A 38 -67.88 -18.12 14.70
CA ARG A 38 -69.01 -18.30 13.79
C ARG A 38 -70.36 -18.23 14.49
N MET A 39 -70.42 -18.44 15.81
CA MET A 39 -71.67 -18.38 16.54
C MET A 39 -72.12 -16.92 16.71
N LYS A 40 -73.42 -16.64 16.58
CA LYS A 40 -73.96 -15.26 16.62
C LYS A 40 -73.59 -14.50 17.89
N ILE A 41 -73.49 -15.20 19.02
CA ILE A 41 -73.25 -14.62 20.34
C ILE A 41 -71.76 -14.25 20.52
N SER A 42 -70.86 -15.11 20.05
CA SER A 42 -69.41 -14.97 20.24
C SER A 42 -68.66 -14.44 19.02
N ARG A 43 -69.37 -13.95 18.00
CA ARG A 43 -68.77 -13.49 16.74
C ARG A 43 -67.82 -12.31 16.89
N ASN A 44 -68.07 -11.47 17.90
CA ASN A 44 -67.28 -10.28 18.17
C ASN A 44 -66.35 -10.45 19.38
N HIS A 45 -66.15 -11.69 19.84
CA HIS A 45 -65.26 -11.97 20.95
C HIS A 45 -63.80 -11.77 20.54
N THR A 46 -63.02 -11.27 21.48
CA THR A 46 -61.61 -10.91 21.31
C THR A 46 -60.75 -12.06 21.79
N PHE A 47 -59.75 -12.40 20.99
CA PHE A 47 -58.78 -13.44 21.30
C PHE A 47 -57.40 -12.84 21.51
N LYS A 48 -56.77 -13.21 22.61
CA LYS A 48 -55.34 -12.98 22.84
C LYS A 48 -54.57 -14.26 22.54
N ASN A 49 -53.46 -14.13 21.82
CA ASN A 49 -52.57 -15.25 21.64
C ASN A 49 -51.86 -15.49 22.97
N VAL A 50 -51.86 -16.73 23.44
CA VAL A 50 -51.11 -17.07 24.64
C VAL A 50 -49.65 -17.21 24.20
N ASP A 51 -48.85 -16.22 24.56
CA ASP A 51 -47.45 -16.15 24.13
C ASP A 51 -46.65 -17.20 24.89
N HIS A 52 -46.34 -18.27 24.18
CA HIS A 52 -45.64 -19.40 24.71
C HIS A 52 -44.34 -19.60 23.93
N GLU A 53 -43.31 -18.80 24.22
CA GLU A 53 -41.97 -19.02 23.65
C GLU A 53 -41.47 -20.44 23.97
N GLU A 54 -41.75 -20.95 25.18
CA GLU A 54 -41.48 -22.34 25.55
C GLU A 54 -42.31 -23.36 24.75
N VAL A 55 -43.54 -23.03 24.32
CA VAL A 55 -44.33 -23.96 23.48
C VAL A 55 -43.81 -23.97 22.06
N LYS A 56 -43.33 -22.83 21.51
CA LYS A 56 -42.70 -22.81 20.18
C LYS A 56 -41.47 -23.72 20.12
N LEU A 57 -40.65 -23.76 21.17
CA LEU A 57 -39.48 -24.65 21.25
C LEU A 57 -39.84 -26.15 21.26
N ASN A 58 -41.05 -26.47 21.72
CA ASN A 58 -41.54 -27.85 21.79
C ASN A 58 -42.29 -28.29 20.51
N LEU A 59 -42.49 -27.39 19.54
CA LEU A 59 -43.23 -27.66 18.32
C LEU A 59 -42.29 -27.82 17.13
N CYS A 60 -42.63 -28.77 16.27
CA CYS A 60 -41.97 -28.98 14.99
C CYS A 60 -42.20 -27.79 14.07
N ASP A 61 -41.09 -27.24 13.58
CA ASP A 61 -41.10 -26.06 12.70
C ASP A 61 -41.86 -26.29 11.39
N GLN A 62 -41.92 -27.53 10.91
CA GLN A 62 -42.55 -27.88 9.64
C GLN A 62 -44.04 -28.18 9.77
N HIS A 63 -44.45 -28.88 10.83
CA HIS A 63 -45.81 -29.41 10.95
C HIS A 63 -46.60 -28.81 12.11
N ASN A 64 -45.98 -27.94 12.92
CA ASN A 64 -46.56 -27.31 14.11
C ASN A 64 -47.16 -28.33 15.10
N LEU A 65 -46.47 -29.47 15.23
CA LEU A 65 -46.82 -30.60 16.10
C LEU A 65 -45.72 -30.81 17.11
N GLY A 66 -46.06 -31.26 18.32
CA GLY A 66 -45.06 -31.54 19.36
C GLY A 66 -43.96 -32.49 18.89
N TYR A 67 -42.71 -32.17 19.22
CA TYR A 67 -41.60 -33.11 19.11
C TYR A 67 -41.83 -34.26 20.09
N ILE A 68 -41.64 -35.50 19.62
CA ILE A 68 -41.91 -36.70 20.41
C ILE A 68 -40.71 -37.62 20.54
N LEU A 69 -39.88 -37.72 19.51
CA LEU A 69 -38.71 -38.59 19.47
C LEU A 69 -37.48 -37.82 19.00
N TYR A 70 -36.32 -38.31 19.38
CA TYR A 70 -35.02 -37.86 18.89
C TYR A 70 -34.46 -38.88 17.90
N CYS A 71 -33.96 -38.41 16.76
CA CYS A 71 -33.32 -39.25 15.76
C CYS A 71 -31.80 -39.14 15.88
N GLU A 72 -31.13 -40.21 16.31
CA GLU A 72 -29.67 -40.21 16.50
C GLU A 72 -28.92 -39.94 15.19
N LYS A 73 -29.33 -40.62 14.12
CA LYS A 73 -28.69 -40.50 12.80
C LYS A 73 -28.76 -39.08 12.24
N CYS A 74 -29.83 -38.35 12.52
CA CYS A 74 -30.03 -36.99 12.04
C CYS A 74 -29.61 -35.92 13.06
N ASN A 75 -29.32 -36.32 14.30
CA ASN A 75 -29.11 -35.44 15.44
C ASN A 75 -30.21 -34.37 15.57
N SER A 76 -31.48 -34.78 15.46
CA SER A 76 -32.62 -33.86 15.38
C SER A 76 -33.87 -34.42 16.06
N LEU A 77 -34.75 -33.52 16.51
CA LEU A 77 -36.06 -33.86 17.06
C LEU A 77 -37.07 -34.14 15.93
N ALA A 78 -37.99 -35.07 16.14
CA ALA A 78 -39.00 -35.49 15.17
C ALA A 78 -40.42 -35.48 15.78
N CYS A 79 -41.37 -34.87 15.06
CA CYS A 79 -42.79 -35.04 15.34
C CYS A 79 -43.35 -36.28 14.63
N LYS A 80 -44.59 -36.67 14.94
CA LYS A 80 -45.27 -37.83 14.32
C LYS A 80 -45.26 -37.81 12.78
N THR A 81 -45.35 -36.64 12.15
CA THR A 81 -45.36 -36.51 10.69
C THR A 81 -43.94 -36.62 10.13
N CYS A 82 -42.95 -35.97 10.76
CA CYS A 82 -41.54 -36.11 10.40
C CYS A 82 -41.08 -37.57 10.39
N ILE A 83 -41.55 -38.39 11.34
CA ILE A 83 -41.19 -39.81 11.43
C ILE A 83 -41.59 -40.57 10.16
N ILE A 84 -42.77 -40.28 9.62
CA ILE A 84 -43.33 -40.97 8.47
C ILE A 84 -42.67 -40.48 7.18
N GLU A 85 -42.43 -39.18 7.08
CA GLU A 85 -41.94 -38.53 5.86
C GLU A 85 -40.40 -38.59 5.74
N ASN A 86 -39.69 -38.18 6.79
CA ASN A 86 -38.27 -37.85 6.72
C ASN A 86 -37.35 -38.77 7.55
N HIS A 87 -37.87 -39.39 8.61
CA HIS A 87 -37.09 -40.29 9.48
C HIS A 87 -37.50 -41.77 9.33
N LYS A 88 -38.11 -42.13 8.20
CA LYS A 88 -38.56 -43.50 7.96
C LYS A 88 -37.39 -44.48 7.94
N GLY A 89 -37.38 -45.42 8.88
CA GLY A 89 -36.33 -46.44 9.01
C GLY A 89 -35.05 -45.94 9.70
N HIS A 90 -35.08 -44.76 10.33
CA HIS A 90 -34.03 -44.36 11.26
C HIS A 90 -34.33 -44.86 12.68
N GLU A 91 -33.28 -45.03 13.48
CA GLU A 91 -33.40 -45.28 14.90
C GLU A 91 -33.88 -44.00 15.60
N LEU A 92 -34.98 -44.15 16.35
CA LEU A 92 -35.68 -43.07 17.03
C LEU A 92 -35.81 -43.43 18.50
N GLU A 93 -35.38 -42.53 19.37
CA GLU A 93 -35.38 -42.72 20.82
C GLU A 93 -36.33 -41.73 21.50
N ASP A 94 -36.89 -42.14 22.64
CA ASP A 94 -37.68 -41.25 23.48
C ASP A 94 -36.81 -40.15 24.10
N ILE A 95 -37.32 -38.92 24.10
CA ILE A 95 -36.69 -37.77 24.73
C ILE A 95 -36.92 -37.87 26.25
N ASN A 96 -36.14 -38.73 26.90
CA ASN A 96 -36.23 -38.97 28.33
C ASN A 96 -35.04 -38.34 29.08
N ILE A 97 -35.10 -38.37 30.41
CA ILE A 97 -34.07 -37.77 31.28
C ILE A 97 -32.69 -38.39 31.02
N ALA A 98 -32.62 -39.69 30.70
CA ALA A 98 -31.35 -40.36 30.42
C ALA A 98 -30.71 -39.82 29.12
N LYS A 99 -31.49 -39.67 28.04
CA LYS A 99 -30.99 -39.12 26.77
C LYS A 99 -30.56 -37.67 26.91
N ILE A 100 -31.33 -36.87 27.64
CA ILE A 100 -30.98 -35.47 27.94
C ILE A 100 -29.66 -35.42 28.72
N SER A 101 -29.48 -36.28 29.72
CA SER A 101 -28.25 -36.34 30.52
C SER A 101 -27.04 -36.74 29.68
N GLU A 102 -27.19 -37.69 28.74
CA GLU A 102 -26.14 -38.09 27.82
C GLU A 102 -25.68 -36.92 26.93
N LEU A 103 -26.63 -36.25 26.27
CA LEU A 103 -26.33 -35.11 25.40
C LEU A 103 -25.73 -33.93 26.18
N GLN A 104 -26.14 -33.71 27.44
CA GLN A 104 -25.54 -32.69 28.30
C GLN A 104 -24.06 -32.98 28.59
N VAL A 105 -23.71 -34.24 28.84
CA VAL A 105 -22.31 -34.65 29.05
C VAL A 105 -21.51 -34.41 27.77
N GLU A 106 -21.99 -34.88 26.62
CA GLU A 106 -21.30 -34.70 25.33
C GLU A 106 -21.04 -33.22 25.00
N VAL A 107 -22.05 -32.36 25.21
CA VAL A 107 -21.92 -30.91 25.01
C VAL A 107 -20.90 -30.31 25.98
N SER A 108 -20.92 -30.73 27.25
CA SER A 108 -19.98 -30.23 28.26
C SER A 108 -18.53 -30.60 27.94
N GLU A 109 -18.29 -31.83 27.49
CA GLU A 109 -16.95 -32.31 27.11
C GLU A 109 -16.40 -31.57 25.88
N LYS A 110 -17.23 -31.36 24.85
CA LYS A 110 -16.85 -30.58 23.66
C LYS A 110 -16.55 -29.13 24.01
N LEU A 111 -17.38 -28.51 24.87
CA LEU A 111 -17.14 -27.15 25.34
C LEU A 111 -15.82 -27.03 26.10
N GLU A 112 -15.51 -28.00 26.96
CA GLU A 112 -14.25 -28.02 27.69
C GLU A 112 -13.05 -28.16 26.73
N SER A 113 -13.14 -29.04 25.73
CA SER A 113 -12.12 -29.19 24.69
C SER A 113 -11.87 -27.88 23.94
N TYR A 114 -12.92 -27.25 23.41
CA TYR A 114 -12.78 -25.97 22.70
C TYR A 114 -12.24 -24.86 23.60
N SER A 115 -12.63 -24.84 24.89
CA SER A 115 -12.08 -23.87 25.84
C SER A 115 -10.57 -24.00 26.02
N LYS A 116 -10.06 -25.24 26.05
CA LYS A 116 -8.63 -25.53 26.21
C LYS A 116 -7.86 -25.07 24.98
N GLU A 117 -8.34 -25.42 23.79
CA GLU A 117 -7.74 -25.00 22.52
C GLU A 117 -7.67 -23.47 22.39
N ILE A 118 -8.78 -22.78 22.70
CA ILE A 118 -8.84 -21.31 22.68
C ILE A 118 -7.86 -20.71 23.69
N HIS A 119 -7.82 -21.25 24.91
CA HIS A 119 -6.94 -20.75 25.96
C HIS A 119 -5.46 -20.94 25.62
N GLU A 120 -5.07 -22.10 25.07
CA GLU A 120 -3.70 -22.37 24.63
C GLU A 120 -3.27 -21.47 23.47
N GLY A 121 -4.13 -21.29 22.45
CA GLY A 121 -3.89 -20.38 21.34
C GLY A 121 -3.80 -18.92 21.81
N SER A 122 -4.69 -18.51 22.72
CA SER A 122 -4.73 -17.17 23.31
C SER A 122 -3.48 -16.85 24.15
N ARG A 123 -2.94 -17.82 24.88
CA ARG A 123 -1.80 -17.60 25.78
C ARG A 123 -0.51 -17.29 25.02
N ASN A 124 -0.30 -17.94 23.87
CA ASN A 124 0.95 -17.84 23.12
C ASN A 124 0.92 -16.78 22.01
N SER A 125 -0.27 -16.48 21.47
CA SER A 125 -0.42 -15.55 20.32
C SER A 125 0.07 -14.11 20.60
N PRO A 126 -0.31 -13.43 21.69
CA PRO A 126 0.05 -12.02 21.89
C PRO A 126 1.55 -11.76 22.06
N LEU A 127 2.27 -12.67 22.74
CA LEU A 127 3.71 -12.54 22.97
C LEU A 127 4.49 -12.77 21.67
N LEU A 128 4.17 -13.84 20.95
CA LEU A 128 4.79 -14.16 19.67
C LEU A 128 4.55 -13.04 18.65
N MET A 129 3.32 -12.52 18.59
CA MET A 129 2.95 -11.45 17.67
C MET A 129 3.66 -10.14 18.01
N LYS A 130 3.83 -9.82 19.29
CA LYS A 130 4.58 -8.64 19.74
C LYS A 130 6.08 -8.73 19.41
N ASP A 131 6.67 -9.91 19.54
CA ASP A 131 8.07 -10.12 19.17
C ASP A 131 8.27 -10.14 17.65
N GLN A 132 7.35 -10.73 16.89
CA GLN A 132 7.32 -10.64 15.44
C GLN A 132 7.21 -9.18 14.97
N MET A 133 6.32 -8.38 15.56
CA MET A 133 6.17 -6.96 15.25
C MET A 133 7.46 -6.18 15.52
N LYS A 134 8.12 -6.41 16.66
CA LYS A 134 9.40 -5.76 16.98
C LYS A 134 10.51 -6.16 16.01
N ASN A 135 10.57 -7.44 15.62
CA ASN A 135 11.57 -7.91 14.68
C ASN A 135 11.32 -7.35 13.28
N HIS A 136 10.06 -7.29 12.86
CA HIS A 136 9.64 -6.65 11.62
C HIS A 136 9.98 -5.15 11.61
N GLU A 137 9.69 -4.44 12.70
CA GLU A 137 10.05 -3.01 12.84
C GLU A 137 11.56 -2.79 12.71
N LYS A 138 12.38 -3.64 13.34
CA LYS A 138 13.85 -3.59 13.21
C LYS A 138 14.31 -3.87 11.78
N ALA A 139 13.70 -4.87 11.12
CA ALA A 139 14.02 -5.20 9.73
C ALA A 139 13.71 -4.02 8.80
N CYS A 140 12.54 -3.38 8.94
CA CYS A 140 12.18 -2.19 8.19
C CYS A 140 13.15 -1.03 8.42
N LYS A 141 13.53 -0.75 9.67
CA LYS A 141 14.51 0.30 10.00
C LYS A 141 15.85 0.05 9.32
N LYS A 142 16.35 -1.19 9.38
CA LYS A 142 17.61 -1.58 8.73
C LYS A 142 17.54 -1.44 7.20
N ALA A 143 16.43 -1.82 6.58
CA ALA A 143 16.23 -1.66 5.14
C ALA A 143 16.26 -0.18 4.71
N ILE A 144 15.61 0.71 5.48
CA ILE A 144 15.63 2.15 5.24
C ILE A 144 17.06 2.71 5.37
N GLU A 145 17.80 2.32 6.41
CA GLU A 145 19.20 2.71 6.58
C GLU A 145 20.08 2.28 5.41
N GLU A 146 19.88 1.06 4.90
CA GLU A 146 20.63 0.55 3.76
C GLU A 146 20.31 1.29 2.46
N ILE A 147 19.03 1.59 2.20
CA ILE A 147 18.60 2.41 1.06
C ILE A 147 19.27 3.79 1.12
N ASN A 148 19.27 4.43 2.29
CA ASN A 148 19.87 5.75 2.47
C ASN A 148 21.38 5.72 2.27
N CYS A 149 22.06 4.68 2.79
CA CYS A 149 23.50 4.50 2.61
C CYS A 149 23.87 4.37 1.12
N ARG A 150 23.13 3.52 0.37
CA ARG A 150 23.32 3.35 -1.07
C ARG A 150 23.03 4.63 -1.86
N SER A 151 21.96 5.33 -1.51
CA SER A 151 21.60 6.63 -2.13
C SER A 151 22.71 7.66 -1.97
N ASN A 152 23.29 7.78 -0.77
CA ASN A 152 24.39 8.70 -0.51
C ASN A 152 25.69 8.29 -1.23
N ALA A 153 25.97 6.99 -1.33
CA ALA A 153 27.11 6.50 -2.10
C ALA A 153 27.01 6.86 -3.60
N ILE A 154 25.82 6.71 -4.18
CA ILE A 154 25.55 7.08 -5.58
C ILE A 154 25.72 8.59 -5.77
N LYS A 155 25.12 9.42 -4.90
CA LYS A 155 25.29 10.88 -4.96
C LYS A 155 26.77 11.28 -4.94
N SER A 156 27.55 10.71 -4.02
CA SER A 156 28.99 10.96 -3.94
C SER A 156 29.75 10.56 -5.20
N CYS A 157 29.34 9.46 -5.87
CA CYS A 157 29.95 9.08 -7.14
C CYS A 157 29.62 10.07 -8.25
N VAL A 158 28.37 10.54 -8.33
CA VAL A 158 27.94 11.57 -9.29
C VAL A 158 28.69 12.88 -9.05
N ASP A 159 28.79 13.32 -7.79
CA ASP A 159 29.51 14.55 -7.44
C ASP A 159 30.98 14.48 -7.87
N LYS A 160 31.67 13.36 -7.63
CA LYS A 160 33.06 13.16 -8.09
C LYS A 160 33.21 13.24 -9.60
N ILE A 161 32.24 12.72 -10.36
CA ILE A 161 32.23 12.79 -11.83
C ILE A 161 32.08 14.26 -12.26
N VAL A 162 31.12 14.97 -11.66
CA VAL A 162 30.89 16.39 -11.93
C VAL A 162 32.13 17.22 -11.62
N ASP A 163 32.75 17.03 -10.46
CA ASP A 163 33.97 17.72 -10.04
C ASP A 163 35.13 17.46 -11.01
N SER A 164 35.29 16.20 -11.45
CA SER A 164 36.35 15.82 -12.40
C SER A 164 36.18 16.52 -13.74
N TYR A 165 34.98 16.49 -14.33
CA TYR A 165 34.73 17.13 -15.62
C TYR A 165 34.78 18.65 -15.52
N THR A 166 34.26 19.23 -14.43
CA THR A 166 34.34 20.67 -14.17
C THR A 166 35.78 21.13 -14.09
N THR A 167 36.62 20.41 -13.33
CA THR A 167 38.06 20.69 -13.23
C THR A 167 38.75 20.62 -14.61
N GLN A 168 38.44 19.60 -15.41
CA GLN A 168 39.02 19.48 -16.76
C GLN A 168 38.61 20.63 -17.69
N ILE A 169 37.36 21.11 -17.59
CA ILE A 169 36.88 22.25 -18.38
C ILE A 169 37.62 23.53 -17.95
N LEU A 170 37.69 23.81 -16.65
CA LEU A 170 38.38 24.99 -16.12
C LEU A 170 39.87 24.99 -16.48
N GLN A 171 40.55 23.85 -16.41
CA GLN A 171 41.94 23.74 -16.83
C GLN A 171 42.14 23.99 -18.33
N LYS A 172 41.20 23.53 -19.18
CA LYS A 172 41.25 23.80 -20.62
C LYS A 172 41.06 25.29 -20.92
N GLU A 173 40.11 25.92 -20.24
CA GLU A 173 39.87 27.36 -20.34
C GLU A 173 41.09 28.16 -19.87
N GLU A 174 41.66 27.83 -18.71
CA GLU A 174 42.84 28.49 -18.18
C GLU A 174 44.03 28.35 -19.14
N ASN A 175 44.25 27.16 -19.72
CA ASN A 175 45.30 26.96 -20.70
C ASN A 175 45.08 27.76 -21.99
N GLN A 176 43.84 27.94 -22.42
CA GLN A 176 43.51 28.80 -23.56
C GLN A 176 43.77 30.27 -23.23
N ASN A 177 43.37 30.73 -22.05
CA ASN A 177 43.61 32.10 -21.59
C ASN A 177 45.11 32.38 -21.46
N ARG A 178 45.89 31.44 -20.92
CA ARG A 178 47.37 31.57 -20.86
C ARG A 178 47.99 31.74 -22.25
N LYS A 179 47.53 30.96 -23.25
CA LYS A 179 47.99 31.10 -24.64
C LYS A 179 47.60 32.46 -25.23
N ALA A 180 46.36 32.89 -25.02
CA ALA A 180 45.88 34.19 -25.50
C ALA A 180 46.67 35.35 -24.89
N ASN A 181 46.92 35.31 -23.58
CA ASN A 181 47.71 36.33 -22.89
C ASN A 181 49.15 36.39 -23.40
N ALA A 182 49.79 35.23 -23.62
CA ALA A 182 51.14 35.20 -24.20
C ALA A 182 51.19 35.85 -25.61
N TYR A 183 50.13 35.72 -26.41
CA TYR A 183 50.01 36.43 -27.69
C TYR A 183 49.83 37.94 -27.52
N ILE A 184 49.01 38.36 -26.55
CA ILE A 184 48.83 39.78 -26.21
C ILE A 184 50.18 40.38 -25.81
N ASP A 185 50.89 39.76 -24.88
CA ASP A 185 52.22 40.22 -24.42
C ASP A 185 53.21 40.35 -25.59
N ALA A 186 53.21 39.39 -26.53
CA ALA A 186 54.08 39.44 -27.70
C ALA A 186 53.76 40.63 -28.62
N ILE A 187 52.47 40.91 -28.84
CA ILE A 187 52.01 42.06 -29.65
C ILE A 187 52.38 43.37 -28.95
N GLU A 188 52.15 43.48 -27.64
CA GLU A 188 52.49 44.69 -26.87
C GLU A 188 53.99 45.01 -26.95
N ASN A 189 54.84 43.98 -26.83
CA ASN A 189 56.29 44.12 -27.02
C ASN A 189 56.68 44.58 -28.43
N LEU A 190 56.04 44.05 -29.48
CA LEU A 190 56.27 44.50 -30.86
C LEU A 190 55.88 45.96 -31.03
N VAL A 191 54.72 46.38 -30.48
CA VAL A 191 54.25 47.76 -30.53
C VAL A 191 55.22 48.70 -29.81
N GLU A 192 55.69 48.34 -28.62
CA GLU A 192 56.66 49.15 -27.88
C GLU A 192 57.98 49.32 -28.64
N ASN A 193 58.49 48.23 -29.23
CA ASN A 193 59.68 48.25 -30.06
C ASN A 193 59.49 49.17 -31.29
N LEU A 194 58.35 49.09 -31.97
CA LEU A 194 58.03 49.96 -33.11
C LEU A 194 58.00 51.44 -32.69
N TYR A 195 57.40 51.77 -31.53
CA TYR A 195 57.42 53.14 -31.01
C TYR A 195 58.82 53.62 -30.64
N LYS A 196 59.68 52.76 -30.09
CA LYS A 196 61.08 53.07 -29.80
C LYS A 196 61.86 53.37 -31.08
N ILE A 197 61.78 52.50 -32.07
CA ILE A 197 62.40 52.68 -33.39
C ILE A 197 61.90 54.00 -34.00
N LYS A 198 60.58 54.22 -34.04
CA LYS A 198 59.98 55.46 -34.55
C LYS A 198 60.59 56.70 -33.88
N ARG A 199 60.70 56.73 -32.55
CA ARG A 199 61.31 57.85 -31.81
C ARG A 199 62.77 58.09 -32.21
N GLU A 200 63.58 57.04 -32.28
CA GLU A 200 64.99 57.14 -32.67
C GLU A 200 65.13 57.80 -34.06
N TYR A 201 64.34 57.36 -35.05
CA TYR A 201 64.33 57.96 -36.39
C TYR A 201 63.86 59.41 -36.40
N TRP A 202 62.82 59.75 -35.64
CA TRP A 202 62.34 61.14 -35.53
C TRP A 202 63.43 62.09 -35.00
N THR A 203 64.22 61.67 -34.01
CA THR A 203 65.32 62.51 -33.50
C THR A 203 66.45 62.73 -34.50
N ILE A 204 66.65 61.80 -35.45
CA ILE A 204 67.66 61.91 -36.51
C ILE A 204 67.15 62.84 -37.61
N LEU A 205 65.87 62.75 -37.96
CA LEU A 205 65.21 63.64 -38.94
C LEU A 205 65.26 65.12 -38.50
N ASP A 206 65.11 65.37 -37.20
CA ASP A 206 65.12 66.73 -36.63
C ASP A 206 66.53 67.38 -36.63
N LYS A 207 67.58 66.57 -36.49
CA LYS A 207 68.98 67.00 -36.53
C LYS A 207 69.45 67.12 -37.99
N ARG A 208 69.32 68.31 -38.59
CA ARG A 208 69.66 68.70 -39.99
C ARG A 208 71.07 68.31 -40.54
N SER A 209 71.46 67.05 -40.50
CA SER A 209 72.69 66.50 -41.08
C SER A 209 72.34 65.42 -42.11
N GLY A 210 72.50 65.74 -43.40
CA GLY A 210 72.16 64.82 -44.49
C GLY A 210 72.92 63.49 -44.48
N VAL A 211 74.13 63.46 -43.93
CA VAL A 211 74.95 62.23 -43.83
C VAL A 211 74.45 61.30 -42.73
N ALA A 212 74.01 61.85 -41.58
CA ALA A 212 73.43 61.05 -40.49
C ALA A 212 72.09 60.44 -40.91
N LEU A 213 71.30 61.19 -41.69
CA LEU A 213 70.04 60.73 -42.27
C LEU A 213 70.24 59.53 -43.21
N LEU A 214 71.18 59.63 -44.15
CA LEU A 214 71.43 58.58 -45.15
C LEU A 214 72.00 57.30 -44.51
N LYS A 215 72.91 57.41 -43.54
CA LYS A 215 73.40 56.23 -42.79
C LYS A 215 72.29 55.53 -42.01
N SER A 216 71.37 56.30 -41.46
CA SER A 216 70.25 55.76 -40.68
C SER A 216 69.21 55.10 -41.59
N LEU A 217 68.94 55.67 -42.77
CA LEU A 217 68.06 55.06 -43.77
C LEU A 217 68.61 53.73 -44.30
N GLN A 218 69.92 53.66 -44.58
CA GLN A 218 70.58 52.40 -44.98
C GLN A 218 70.49 51.34 -43.89
N LYS A 219 70.65 51.75 -42.62
CA LYS A 219 70.46 50.85 -41.47
C LYS A 219 69.00 50.40 -41.36
N PHE A 220 68.02 51.30 -41.50
CA PHE A 220 66.59 50.95 -41.49
C PHE A 220 66.24 49.91 -42.54
N GLN A 221 66.69 50.13 -43.79
CA GLN A 221 66.41 49.21 -44.89
C GLN A 221 67.06 47.85 -44.65
N LYS A 222 68.27 47.82 -44.07
CA LYS A 222 68.94 46.56 -43.71
C LYS A 222 68.25 45.81 -42.56
N ASP A 223 67.81 46.55 -41.54
CA ASP A 223 67.20 45.98 -40.34
C ASP A 223 65.73 45.57 -40.57
N ASN A 224 65.02 46.20 -41.52
CA ASN A 224 63.59 45.98 -41.77
C ASN A 224 63.25 45.23 -43.07
N ASN A 225 64.21 44.95 -43.95
CA ASN A 225 63.97 44.06 -45.10
C ASN A 225 63.65 42.59 -44.68
N ASN A 226 63.77 42.26 -43.38
CA ASN A 226 63.43 40.97 -42.78
C ASN A 226 62.39 41.08 -41.64
N LEU A 227 61.60 42.17 -41.59
CA LEU A 227 60.57 42.30 -40.57
C LEU A 227 59.34 41.44 -40.94
N ASP A 228 59.43 40.13 -40.72
CA ASP A 228 58.30 39.23 -40.80
C ASP A 228 57.32 39.53 -39.66
N LEU A 229 56.32 40.36 -39.96
CA LEU A 229 55.16 40.61 -39.10
C LEU A 229 54.16 39.47 -39.24
N GLU A 230 54.59 38.23 -39.02
CA GLU A 230 53.66 37.12 -38.91
C GLU A 230 52.83 37.30 -37.62
N ILE A 231 51.64 37.89 -37.78
CA ILE A 231 50.63 37.92 -36.71
C ILE A 231 50.18 36.47 -36.48
N PRO A 232 50.42 35.90 -35.29
CA PRO A 232 49.99 34.54 -35.02
C PRO A 232 48.47 34.43 -35.10
N VAL A 233 47.96 33.57 -35.98
CA VAL A 233 46.52 33.33 -36.11
C VAL A 233 46.05 32.53 -34.90
N VAL A 234 45.17 33.11 -34.09
CA VAL A 234 44.52 32.39 -32.98
C VAL A 234 43.48 31.44 -33.60
N PRO A 235 43.53 30.12 -33.33
CA PRO A 235 42.45 29.22 -33.71
C PRO A 235 41.14 29.71 -33.09
N SER A 236 40.09 29.83 -33.90
CA SER A 236 38.80 30.39 -33.49
C SER A 236 38.30 29.76 -32.17
N LEU A 237 38.06 30.60 -31.16
CA LEU A 237 37.57 30.24 -29.82
C LEU A 237 36.11 29.75 -29.79
N GLY A 238 35.54 29.36 -30.93
CA GLY A 238 34.09 29.20 -31.08
C GLY A 238 33.67 28.09 -32.02
N GLN A 239 34.24 26.89 -31.95
CA GLN A 239 33.66 25.72 -32.64
C GLN A 239 33.87 24.40 -31.89
N THR A 240 33.46 24.29 -30.61
CA THR A 240 33.24 22.94 -30.02
C THR A 240 32.24 22.90 -28.87
N LEU A 241 31.06 23.52 -29.03
CA LEU A 241 29.88 23.16 -28.19
C LEU A 241 28.60 22.96 -29.01
N ALA A 242 28.73 22.76 -30.32
CA ALA A 242 27.62 22.40 -31.20
C ALA A 242 27.73 20.93 -31.65
N ALA A 243 27.90 19.99 -30.73
CA ALA A 243 27.62 18.58 -31.03
C ALA A 243 27.47 17.77 -29.73
N ARG A 244 26.26 17.26 -29.51
CA ARG A 244 25.85 16.28 -28.48
C ARG A 244 25.99 16.77 -27.03
N ASN A 245 24.90 17.37 -26.56
CA ASN A 245 24.13 16.79 -25.46
C ASN A 245 22.75 17.44 -25.44
N ARG A 246 21.84 16.93 -26.28
CA ARG A 246 20.45 16.83 -25.84
C ARG A 246 20.55 15.97 -24.58
N CYS A 247 20.32 16.56 -23.41
CA CYS A 247 19.99 15.78 -22.24
C CYS A 247 18.66 15.10 -22.56
N LYS A 248 18.72 13.94 -23.21
CA LYS A 248 17.65 12.96 -23.18
C LYS A 248 17.78 12.34 -21.80
N CYS A 249 17.18 12.95 -20.80
CA CYS A 249 16.90 12.26 -19.55
C CYS A 249 15.90 11.15 -19.88
N SER A 250 16.36 10.04 -20.45
CA SER A 250 15.62 8.77 -20.54
C SER A 250 15.81 7.95 -19.25
N VAL A 251 16.20 8.60 -18.15
CA VAL A 251 16.31 7.97 -16.83
C VAL A 251 14.93 7.77 -16.18
N PHE A 252 13.85 8.18 -16.86
CA PHE A 252 12.48 7.74 -16.57
C PHE A 252 11.97 6.65 -17.52
N ASP A 253 12.87 5.97 -18.24
CA ASP A 253 12.60 4.76 -19.06
C ASP A 253 13.42 3.55 -18.56
N MET A 254 13.65 3.46 -17.25
CA MET A 254 13.97 2.17 -16.63
C MET A 254 12.67 1.56 -16.14
N THR A 255 12.11 0.72 -17.01
CA THR A 255 11.27 -0.44 -16.69
C THR A 255 11.09 -0.66 -15.18
N VAL A 256 9.92 -0.26 -14.69
CA VAL A 256 9.34 -0.80 -13.46
C VAL A 256 9.10 -2.29 -13.73
N GLY A 257 10.13 -3.08 -13.45
CA GLY A 257 10.14 -4.53 -13.61
C GLY A 257 10.79 -5.16 -12.40
N LEU A 258 10.40 -4.73 -11.20
CA LEU A 258 10.70 -5.35 -9.91
C LEU A 258 9.67 -4.89 -8.86
N PHE A 259 8.39 -5.20 -9.11
CA PHE A 259 7.31 -5.13 -8.11
C PHE A 259 6.27 -6.22 -8.38
N ASP A 260 6.72 -7.43 -8.72
CA ASP A 260 5.87 -8.63 -8.72
C ASP A 260 6.61 -9.69 -7.91
N ASP A 261 6.51 -9.61 -6.58
CA ASP A 261 6.76 -10.72 -5.64
C ASP A 261 6.37 -10.27 -4.23
N TYR A 262 5.09 -9.96 -4.04
CA TYR A 262 4.44 -10.00 -2.72
C TYR A 262 3.03 -10.55 -2.92
N ASN A 263 2.95 -11.87 -3.01
CA ASN A 263 1.70 -12.60 -2.83
C ASN A 263 1.26 -12.43 -1.37
N PHE A 264 0.14 -11.75 -1.18
CA PHE A 264 -0.73 -11.97 -0.04
C PHE A 264 -1.72 -13.07 -0.44
N ASP A 265 -1.52 -14.25 0.11
CA ASP A 265 -2.56 -15.23 0.47
C ASP A 265 -2.29 -15.68 1.90
#